data_AF-A0A822BWZ8-F1
#
_entry.id   AF-A0A822BWZ8-F1
#
_cell.length_a   1.000
_cell.length_b   1.000
_cell.length_c   1.000
_cell.angle_alpha   90.00
_cell.angle_beta   90.00
_cell.angle_gamma   90.00
#
_symmetry.space_group_name_H-M   'P 1'
#
loop_
_entity.id
_entity.type
_entity.pdbx_description
1 polymer ?
#
loop_
_entity_poly.entity_id
_entity_poly.type
_entity_poly.pdbx_seq_one_letter_code
_entity_poly.pdbx_strand_id
1 'polypeptide(L)'
;MITTISIVSLRWNYGTNHKFVCHTVGFGSGIARGSKEAQLLQNMASDGGGRAYSALTGAELQTVFNHIAANSTTSDALVERFSAILAQNISIKIMVDYL
;
A
#
# COMPACT_ATOMS: atom_id res chain seq x y z
N MET A 1 -20.69 19.70 -12.10
CA MET A 1 -20.53 18.54 -13.02
C MET A 1 -19.61 17.56 -12.29
N ILE A 2 -20.19 16.51 -11.69
CA ILE A 2 -19.44 15.54 -10.87
C ILE A 2 -18.86 14.52 -11.84
N THR A 3 -17.54 14.55 -12.03
CA THR A 3 -16.84 13.61 -12.90
C THR A 3 -16.72 12.28 -12.18
N THR A 4 -17.66 11.37 -12.44
CA THR A 4 -17.57 9.98 -12.02
C THR A 4 -16.35 9.36 -12.69
N ILE A 5 -15.25 9.20 -11.94
CA ILE A 5 -14.08 8.44 -12.40
C ILE A 5 -14.52 6.98 -12.46
N SER A 6 -14.93 6.53 -13.65
CA SER A 6 -15.30 5.15 -13.88
C SER A 6 -14.06 4.26 -13.64
N ILE A 7 -14.24 3.13 -12.96
CA ILE A 7 -13.20 2.12 -12.66
C ILE A 7 -12.47 1.68 -13.94
N VAL A 8 -13.14 1.79 -15.10
CA VAL A 8 -12.59 1.52 -16.43
C VAL A 8 -11.48 2.52 -16.81
N SER A 9 -11.62 3.80 -16.45
CA SER A 9 -10.65 4.86 -16.76
C SER A 9 -9.35 4.71 -15.97
N LEU A 10 -9.45 4.23 -14.72
CA LEU A 10 -8.30 3.84 -13.90
C LEU A 10 -7.55 2.67 -14.55
N ARG A 11 -8.28 1.65 -15.00
CA ARG A 11 -7.72 0.45 -15.65
C ARG A 11 -7.00 0.76 -16.96
N TRP A 12 -7.49 1.72 -17.75
CA TRP A 12 -6.92 2.06 -19.06
C TRP A 12 -5.67 2.96 -18.97
N ASN A 13 -5.64 3.89 -18.00
CA ASN A 13 -4.43 4.67 -17.71
C ASN A 13 -3.34 3.82 -17.01
N TYR A 14 -3.73 2.78 -16.28
CA TYR A 14 -2.81 1.86 -15.62
C TYR A 14 -1.98 1.02 -16.62
N GLY A 15 -2.58 0.56 -17.72
CA GLY A 15 -1.92 -0.32 -18.69
C GLY A 15 -1.03 0.36 -19.74
N THR A 16 -1.17 1.67 -19.96
CA THR A 16 -0.65 2.32 -21.18
C THR A 16 0.61 3.14 -21.01
N ASN A 17 1.00 3.57 -19.80
CA ASN A 17 2.14 4.50 -19.66
C ASN A 17 3.21 4.20 -18.62
N HIS A 18 3.01 3.37 -17.59
CA HIS A 18 4.07 3.15 -16.60
C HIS A 18 3.95 1.77 -15.92
N LYS A 19 5.09 1.08 -15.76
CA LYS A 19 5.25 -0.18 -15.00
C LYS A 19 5.00 0.05 -13.49
N PHE A 20 3.81 0.48 -13.09
CA PHE A 20 3.46 0.66 -11.68
C PHE A 20 3.04 -0.67 -11.07
N VAL A 21 3.72 -1.11 -10.03
CA VAL A 21 3.35 -2.28 -9.23
C VAL A 21 2.63 -1.80 -7.98
N CYS A 22 1.42 -2.30 -7.73
CA CYS A 22 0.63 -1.96 -6.54
C CYS A 22 0.85 -2.99 -5.43
N HIS A 23 1.49 -2.58 -4.34
CA HIS A 23 1.56 -3.35 -3.11
C HIS A 23 0.56 -2.80 -2.09
N THR A 24 -0.13 -3.68 -1.37
CA THR A 24 -1.06 -3.27 -0.30
C THR A 24 -0.56 -3.75 1.04
N VAL A 25 -0.77 -2.96 2.10
CA VAL A 25 -0.44 -3.35 3.47
C VAL A 25 -1.67 -3.18 4.36
N GLY A 26 -2.14 -4.27 4.94
CA GLY A 26 -3.15 -4.23 5.99
C GLY A 26 -2.47 -3.88 7.31
N PHE A 27 -2.83 -2.74 7.91
CA PHE A 27 -2.23 -2.28 9.15
C PHE A 27 -3.17 -2.41 10.35
N GLY A 28 -2.65 -2.94 11.45
CA GLY A 28 -3.37 -3.11 12.71
C GLY A 28 -4.20 -4.40 12.80
N SER A 29 -4.70 -4.67 14.01
CA SER A 29 -5.45 -5.90 14.33
C SER A 29 -6.84 -5.97 13.69
N GLY A 30 -7.35 -4.84 13.17
CA GLY A 30 -8.65 -4.74 12.51
C GLY A 30 -8.70 -5.38 11.12
N ILE A 31 -7.54 -5.66 10.49
CA ILE A 31 -7.46 -6.33 9.18
C ILE A 31 -6.98 -7.77 9.40
N ALA A 32 -7.87 -8.59 9.95
CA ALA A 32 -7.60 -9.99 10.23
C ALA A 32 -7.50 -10.80 8.93
N ARG A 33 -6.65 -11.85 8.95
CA ARG A 33 -6.55 -12.81 7.84
C ARG A 33 -7.93 -13.44 7.57
N GLY A 34 -8.39 -13.35 6.32
CA GLY A 34 -9.70 -13.85 5.91
C GLY A 34 -10.86 -12.87 6.12
N SER A 35 -10.61 -11.65 6.63
CA SER A 35 -11.63 -10.59 6.63
C SER A 35 -11.89 -10.08 5.21
N LYS A 36 -13.04 -9.42 5.01
CA LYS A 36 -13.39 -8.82 3.71
C LYS A 36 -12.37 -7.75 3.29
N GLU A 37 -11.84 -7.02 4.26
CA GLU A 37 -10.82 -5.98 4.08
C GLU A 37 -9.50 -6.62 3.64
N ALA A 38 -9.07 -7.71 4.29
CA ALA A 38 -7.88 -8.44 3.87
C ALA A 38 -8.03 -9.01 2.44
N GLN A 39 -9.22 -9.50 2.10
CA GLN A 39 -9.54 -9.99 0.75
C GLN A 39 -9.53 -8.87 -0.29
N LEU A 40 -10.05 -7.70 0.06
CA LEU A 40 -10.05 -6.51 -0.80
C LEU A 40 -8.61 -6.05 -1.08
N LEU A 41 -7.77 -5.95 -0.05
CA LEU A 41 -6.35 -5.62 -0.21
C LEU A 41 -5.64 -6.62 -1.12
N GLN A 42 -5.93 -7.92 -0.94
CA GLN A 42 -5.37 -8.97 -1.78
C GLN A 42 -5.78 -8.82 -3.25
N ASN A 43 -7.05 -8.53 -3.53
CA ASN A 43 -7.53 -8.30 -4.89
C ASN A 43 -6.89 -7.06 -5.51
N MET A 44 -6.78 -5.96 -4.77
CA MET A 44 -6.14 -4.73 -5.26
C MET A 44 -4.66 -4.92 -5.59
N ALA A 45 -3.92 -5.63 -4.73
CA ALA A 45 -2.52 -5.96 -5.00
C ALA A 45 -2.38 -6.86 -6.24
N SER A 46 -3.27 -7.85 -6.39
CA SER A 46 -3.28 -8.76 -7.54
C SER A 46 -3.58 -8.04 -8.84
N ASP A 47 -4.61 -7.18 -8.86
CA ASP A 47 -4.99 -6.39 -10.03
C ASP A 47 -3.88 -5.41 -10.43
N GLY A 48 -3.11 -4.93 -9.46
CA GLY A 48 -1.95 -4.09 -9.67
C GLY A 48 -0.61 -4.83 -9.78
N GLY A 49 -0.62 -6.16 -9.99
CA GLY A 49 0.59 -6.95 -10.24
C GLY A 49 1.60 -7.01 -9.09
N GLY A 50 1.21 -6.64 -7.87
CA GLY A 50 2.06 -6.63 -6.69
C GLY A 50 1.67 -7.69 -5.67
N ARG A 51 1.88 -7.37 -4.38
CA ARG A 51 1.71 -8.30 -3.26
C ARG A 51 0.97 -7.63 -2.11
N ALA A 52 0.13 -8.40 -1.43
CA ALA A 52 -0.50 -8.00 -0.19
C ALA A 52 0.35 -8.41 1.01
N TYR A 53 0.54 -7.47 1.93
CA TYR A 53 1.26 -7.63 3.18
C TYR A 53 0.35 -7.30 4.35
N SER A 54 0.76 -7.68 5.55
CA SER A 54 0.10 -7.32 6.81
C SER A 54 1.14 -6.87 7.82
N ALA A 55 0.82 -5.86 8.60
CA ALA A 55 1.63 -5.36 9.69
C ALA A 55 0.74 -5.00 10.90
N LEU A 56 1.07 -5.50 12.08
CA LEU A 56 0.36 -5.21 13.32
C LEU A 56 1.00 -4.05 14.09
N THR A 57 2.29 -3.81 13.86
CA THR A 57 3.08 -2.80 14.57
C THR A 57 3.84 -1.89 13.61
N GLY A 58 4.24 -0.70 14.06
CA GLY A 58 5.03 0.23 13.25
C GLY A 58 6.37 -0.37 12.77
N ALA A 59 6.99 -1.23 13.57
CA ALA A 59 8.23 -1.93 13.20
C ALA A 59 8.02 -2.96 12.07
N GLU A 60 6.90 -3.69 12.11
CA GLU A 60 6.51 -4.59 11.02
C GLU A 60 6.19 -3.80 9.74
N LEU A 61 5.50 -2.67 9.88
CA LEU A 61 5.19 -1.78 8.75
C LEU A 61 6.46 -1.24 8.08
N GLN A 62 7.44 -0.82 8.89
CA GLN A 62 8.76 -0.41 8.40
C GLN A 62 9.46 -1.55 7.66
N THR A 63 9.41 -2.78 8.19
CA THR A 63 10.00 -3.97 7.54
C THR A 63 9.34 -4.25 6.19
N VAL A 64 8.02 -4.14 6.11
CA VAL A 64 7.27 -4.30 4.85
C VAL A 64 7.68 -3.23 3.83
N PHE A 65 7.79 -1.97 4.25
CA PHE A 65 8.23 -0.92 3.34
C PHE A 65 9.67 -1.09 2.88
N ASN A 66 10.58 -1.51 3.75
CA ASN A 66 11.95 -1.83 3.36
C ASN A 66 11.99 -2.98 2.34
N HIS A 67 11.14 -3.99 2.50
CA HIS A 67 11.02 -5.09 1.54
C HIS A 67 10.47 -4.62 0.18
N ILE A 68 9.49 -3.71 0.17
CA ILE A 68 8.98 -3.12 -1.09
C ILE A 68 10.05 -2.22 -1.73
N ALA A 69 10.74 -1.43 -0.91
CA ALA A 69 11.81 -0.53 -1.32
C ALA A 69 12.99 -1.26 -1.97
N ALA A 70 13.47 -2.35 -1.36
CA ALA A 70 14.58 -3.15 -1.88
C ALA A 70 14.29 -3.81 -3.24
N ASN A 71 13.00 -3.97 -3.58
CA ASN A 71 12.57 -4.47 -4.89
C ASN A 71 12.28 -3.34 -5.90
N SER A 72 12.39 -2.07 -5.49
CA SER A 72 12.28 -0.91 -6.34
C SER A 72 13.68 -0.48 -6.78
N THR A 73 13.93 -0.37 -8.09
CA THR A 73 15.23 0.06 -8.64
C THR A 73 15.57 1.54 -8.40
N THR A 74 14.92 2.17 -7.42
CA THR A 74 14.98 3.61 -7.18
C THR A 74 15.76 3.85 -5.88
N SER A 75 17.00 4.35 -5.98
CA SER A 75 17.89 4.83 -4.90
C SER A 75 17.50 4.44 -3.46
N ASP A 76 18.01 3.30 -2.98
CA ASP A 76 17.67 2.66 -1.71
C ASP A 76 17.68 3.60 -0.49
N ALA A 77 18.66 4.52 -0.41
CA ALA A 77 18.80 5.44 0.72
C ALA A 77 17.71 6.52 0.79
N LEU A 78 17.20 6.98 -0.36
CA LEU A 78 16.08 7.93 -0.41
C LEU A 78 14.77 7.22 -0.08
N VAL A 79 14.59 6.00 -0.60
CA VAL A 79 13.39 5.21 -0.34
C VAL A 79 13.32 4.78 1.12
N GLU A 80 14.42 4.35 1.74
CA GLU A 80 14.46 4.01 3.16
C GLU A 80 14.03 5.19 4.05
N ARG A 81 14.59 6.38 3.80
CA ARG A 81 14.25 7.59 4.57
C ARG A 81 12.81 8.04 4.34
N PHE A 82 12.33 8.01 3.10
CA PHE A 82 10.94 8.34 2.78
C PHE A 82 9.95 7.33 3.38
N SER A 83 10.30 6.05 3.36
CA SER A 83 9.50 4.96 3.92
C SER A 83 9.32 5.12 5.43
N ALA A 84 10.40 5.45 6.14
CA ALA A 84 10.35 5.70 7.58
C ALA A 84 9.45 6.90 7.92
N ILE A 85 9.59 8.02 7.19
CA ILE A 85 8.77 9.22 7.41
C ILE A 85 7.30 8.97 7.07
N LEU A 86 7.01 8.28 5.96
CA LEU A 86 5.63 7.94 5.57
C LEU A 86 4.99 6.97 6.56
N ALA A 87 5.71 5.93 7.01
CA ALA A 87 5.22 4.99 8.01
C ALA A 87 4.80 5.70 9.29
N GLN A 88 5.65 6.59 9.79
CA GLN A 88 5.38 7.34 11.01
C GLN A 88 4.15 8.24 10.86
N ASN A 89 4.06 9.01 9.77
CA ASN A 89 2.92 9.91 9.55
C ASN A 89 1.60 9.16 9.32
N ILE A 90 1.62 8.06 8.56
CA ILE A 90 0.43 7.23 8.31
C ILE A 90 -0.01 6.56 9.61
N SER A 91 0.91 6.01 10.39
CA SER A 91 0.60 5.39 11.69
C SER A 91 -0.06 6.39 12.64
N ILE A 92 0.45 7.62 12.73
CA ILE A 92 -0.14 8.67 13.56
C ILE A 92 -1.53 9.05 13.05
N LYS A 93 -1.70 9.20 11.74
CA LYS A 93 -2.98 9.56 11.13
C LYS A 93 -4.06 8.51 11.39
N ILE A 94 -3.74 7.22 11.21
CA ILE A 94 -4.67 6.12 11.49
C ILE A 94 -5.05 6.10 12.98
N MET A 95 -4.08 6.32 13.87
CA MET A 95 -4.33 6.40 15.30
C MET A 95 -5.28 7.55 15.66
N VAL A 96 -5.15 8.71 15.02
CA VAL A 96 -6.02 9.88 15.28
C VAL A 96 -7.43 9.70 14.70
N ASP A 97 -7.54 9.08 13.53
CA ASP A 97 -8.81 9.00 12.80
C ASP A 97 -9.68 7.80 13.23
N TYR A 98 -9.11 6.77 13.89
CA TYR A 98 -9.79 5.50 14.16
C TYR A 98 -9.64 4.93 15.58
N LEU A 99 -8.90 5.58 16.49
CA LEU A 99 -8.86 5.28 17.93
C LEU A 99 -9.33 6.48 18.75
#